data_AF-A0A1Y0NDS3-F1
#
_entry.id   AF-A0A1Y0NDS3-F1
#
_cell.length_a   1.000
_cell.length_b   1.000
_cell.length_c   1.000
_cell.angle_alpha   90.00
_cell.angle_beta   90.00
_cell.angle_gamma   90.00
#
_symmetry.space_group_name_H-M   'P 1'
#
loop_
_entity.id
_entity.type
_entity.pdbx_description
1 polymer ?
#
loop_
_entity_poly.entity_id
_entity_poly.type
_entity_poly.pdbx_seq_one_letter_code
_entity_poly.pdbx_strand_id
1 'polypeptide(L)'
;MKTTIKQWLLAMTCALGACLPLSSQAEPYFTNREGNLIWDKATNLVWQRCSVGQTWDGKTCASEAKMFTLDEAQKQAGNGWRVPTIRELASLIYCSSGQTREKNDPKDGGPAIAKGCDDDYSSPTINTKAFLAVSDSDFWASSPYVGDSYFGWVVDFLNGRVDNRNRDIDKRVRLVRASQLSGSEAASAFSIKIPDAREGVIAEMKNLLARGPQALYMLAGQAQRGKNAEINGKTYSAAKLYELIIQYFPQSEFAVKASDQLTAVDRTERQTNAVRDAAAAQRDAAAAQRDADRNASNRSLCFSEVRRCEARCREWGGISENSCIRECQRSCD
;
A
#
# COMPACT_ATOMS: atom_id res chain seq x y z
N MET A 1 -32.87 61.68 -45.23
CA MET A 1 -33.55 60.45 -44.77
C MET A 1 -33.08 59.30 -45.65
N LYS A 2 -32.23 58.42 -45.11
CA LYS A 2 -31.62 57.30 -45.85
C LYS A 2 -31.63 56.04 -44.98
N THR A 3 -32.59 55.16 -45.29
CA THR A 3 -32.45 53.72 -45.59
C THR A 3 -31.53 52.79 -44.77
N THR A 4 -32.15 51.66 -44.40
CA THR A 4 -31.67 50.24 -44.41
C THR A 4 -30.97 49.59 -43.21
N ILE A 5 -31.70 48.62 -42.67
CA ILE A 5 -31.31 47.33 -42.07
C ILE A 5 -30.09 46.71 -42.78
N LYS A 6 -29.14 46.14 -42.02
CA LYS A 6 -28.46 44.86 -42.35
C LYS A 6 -27.63 44.30 -41.19
N GLN A 7 -27.92 43.04 -40.87
CA GLN A 7 -27.08 42.10 -40.13
C GLN A 7 -25.64 42.10 -40.66
N TRP A 8 -24.69 41.97 -39.74
CA TRP A 8 -23.38 41.38 -40.03
C TRP A 8 -23.16 40.17 -39.14
N LEU A 9 -23.23 39.00 -39.78
CA LEU A 9 -22.57 37.77 -39.34
C LEU A 9 -21.05 38.01 -39.35
N LEU A 10 -20.37 37.66 -38.26
CA LEU A 10 -18.94 37.36 -38.29
C LEU A 10 -18.77 35.93 -37.79
N ALA A 11 -18.63 35.02 -38.75
CA ALA A 11 -18.26 33.64 -38.55
C ALA A 11 -16.75 33.55 -38.29
N MET A 12 -16.41 32.89 -37.18
CA MET A 12 -15.44 31.80 -37.09
C MET A 12 -14.27 31.80 -38.09
N THR A 13 -13.10 32.23 -37.61
CA THR A 13 -11.79 31.70 -38.03
C THR A 13 -10.93 31.49 -36.79
N CYS A 14 -10.78 30.24 -36.38
CA CYS A 14 -9.72 29.82 -35.47
C CYS A 14 -9.03 28.61 -36.11
N ALA A 15 -8.01 28.88 -36.91
CA ALA A 15 -7.11 27.88 -37.44
C ALA A 15 -5.74 28.08 -36.77
N LEU A 16 -5.13 26.95 -36.41
CA LEU A 16 -3.82 26.75 -35.76
C LEU A 16 -3.87 26.69 -34.22
N GLY A 17 -3.92 25.45 -33.72
CA GLY A 17 -3.09 25.01 -32.59
C GLY A 17 -3.52 25.43 -31.18
N ALA A 18 -4.27 24.54 -30.53
CA ALA A 18 -4.43 24.44 -29.07
C ALA A 18 -5.10 25.64 -28.37
N CYS A 19 -6.42 25.76 -28.53
CA CYS A 19 -7.24 26.31 -27.46
C CYS A 19 -7.37 25.22 -26.37
N LEU A 20 -6.34 25.09 -25.52
CA LEU A 20 -6.47 24.35 -24.27
C LEU A 20 -7.32 25.21 -23.33
N PRO A 21 -8.50 24.76 -22.86
CA PRO A 21 -9.07 25.36 -21.68
C PRO A 21 -8.13 25.04 -20.51
N LEU A 22 -7.23 25.96 -20.15
CA LEU A 22 -6.66 25.97 -18.80
C LEU A 22 -7.76 26.43 -17.84
N SER A 23 -8.61 25.48 -17.46
CA SER A 23 -9.23 25.50 -16.15
C SER A 23 -8.91 24.16 -15.49
N SER A 24 -7.65 24.03 -15.03
CA SER A 24 -7.26 22.96 -14.13
C SER A 24 -7.58 23.38 -12.69
N GLN A 25 -8.86 23.54 -12.39
CA GLN A 25 -9.31 23.49 -11.00
C GLN A 25 -9.70 22.04 -10.81
N ALA A 26 -8.82 21.27 -10.17
CA ALA A 26 -9.07 19.89 -9.81
C ALA A 26 -10.40 19.83 -9.04
N GLU A 27 -11.48 19.40 -9.68
CA GLU A 27 -12.78 19.37 -9.04
C GLU A 27 -12.73 18.41 -7.85
N PRO A 28 -13.03 18.86 -6.61
CA PRO A 28 -13.22 17.94 -5.51
C PRO A 28 -14.48 17.12 -5.83
N TYR A 29 -14.28 15.88 -6.26
CA TYR A 29 -15.31 14.90 -6.64
C TYR A 29 -16.12 14.45 -5.40
N PHE A 30 -16.83 15.37 -4.74
CA PHE A 30 -17.80 15.02 -3.72
C PHE A 30 -19.12 14.62 -4.40
N THR A 31 -19.55 13.38 -4.21
CA THR A 31 -20.85 12.91 -4.69
C THR A 31 -21.76 12.59 -3.53
N ASN A 32 -23.01 13.07 -3.62
CA ASN A 32 -24.04 12.72 -2.65
C ASN A 32 -24.44 11.26 -2.89
N ARG A 33 -24.23 10.41 -1.88
CA ARG A 33 -24.50 8.97 -1.97
C ARG A 33 -25.82 8.55 -1.30
N GLU A 34 -26.68 9.53 -0.99
CA GLU A 34 -27.96 9.50 -0.25
C GLU A 34 -27.88 10.12 1.16
N GLY A 35 -28.87 10.95 1.50
CA GLY A 35 -29.04 11.53 2.83
C GLY A 35 -27.81 12.27 3.38
N ASN A 36 -27.34 11.82 4.54
CA ASN A 36 -26.23 12.41 5.31
C ASN A 36 -24.83 11.94 4.84
N LEU A 37 -24.68 11.43 3.61
CA LEU A 37 -23.43 10.82 3.14
C LEU A 37 -22.82 11.57 1.95
N ILE A 38 -21.52 11.82 2.05
CA ILE A 38 -20.71 12.43 1.00
C ILE A 38 -19.57 11.49 0.64
N TRP A 39 -19.51 11.03 -0.61
CA TRP A 39 -18.38 10.27 -1.12
C TRP A 39 -17.37 11.22 -1.75
N ASP A 40 -16.19 11.29 -1.14
CA ASP A 40 -15.00 11.94 -1.67
C ASP A 40 -14.27 10.96 -2.59
N LYS A 41 -14.33 11.17 -3.91
CA LYS A 41 -13.64 10.27 -4.85
C LYS A 41 -12.13 10.51 -4.91
N ALA A 42 -11.62 11.65 -4.45
CA ALA A 42 -10.20 11.92 -4.45
C ALA A 42 -9.48 11.06 -3.39
N THR A 43 -10.07 10.95 -2.21
CA THR A 43 -9.56 10.10 -1.12
C THR A 43 -10.22 8.72 -1.04
N ASN A 44 -11.28 8.51 -1.83
CA ASN A 44 -12.15 7.34 -1.79
C ASN A 44 -12.75 7.09 -0.39
N LEU A 45 -13.07 8.18 0.32
CA LEU A 45 -13.65 8.15 1.66
C LEU A 45 -15.12 8.55 1.61
N VAL A 46 -15.92 7.97 2.50
CA VAL A 46 -17.29 8.42 2.73
C VAL A 46 -17.33 9.17 4.05
N TRP A 47 -17.81 10.40 3.97
CA TRP A 47 -17.96 11.33 5.08
C TRP A 47 -19.41 11.43 5.52
N GLN A 48 -19.62 11.62 6.82
CA GLN A 48 -20.89 12.18 7.29
C GLN A 48 -20.95 13.66 6.90
N ARG A 49 -22.08 14.06 6.30
CA ARG A 49 -22.30 15.45 5.89
C ARG A 49 -22.45 16.36 7.11
N CYS A 50 -23.21 15.90 8.09
CA CYS A 50 -23.41 16.57 9.35
C CYS A 50 -22.28 16.25 10.33
N SER A 51 -21.93 17.25 11.13
CA SER A 51 -20.99 17.05 12.23
C SER A 51 -21.66 16.23 13.34
N VAL A 52 -20.87 15.61 14.20
CA VAL A 52 -21.40 14.84 15.33
C VAL A 52 -22.29 15.73 16.20
N GLY A 53 -23.48 15.23 16.55
CA GLY A 53 -24.48 15.95 17.34
C GLY A 53 -25.52 16.72 16.53
N GLN A 54 -25.29 16.93 15.23
CA GLN A 54 -26.30 17.46 14.31
C GLN A 54 -27.18 16.34 13.74
N THR A 55 -28.38 16.70 13.29
CA THR A 55 -29.31 15.74 12.66
C THR A 55 -29.60 16.14 11.22
N TRP A 56 -29.56 15.19 10.30
CA TRP A 56 -29.94 15.41 8.91
C TRP A 56 -31.47 15.44 8.77
N ASP A 57 -32.03 16.54 8.26
CA ASP A 57 -33.48 16.71 8.10
C ASP A 57 -34.01 16.35 6.69
N GLY A 58 -33.14 15.81 5.83
CA GLY A 58 -33.43 15.56 4.42
C GLY A 58 -32.90 16.63 3.47
N LYS A 59 -32.56 17.83 3.97
CA LYS A 59 -32.08 18.98 3.18
C LYS A 59 -30.80 19.59 3.76
N THR A 60 -30.71 19.73 5.07
CA THR A 60 -29.59 20.35 5.78
C THR A 60 -29.30 19.62 7.09
N CYS A 61 -28.21 20.02 7.74
CA CYS A 61 -27.88 19.60 9.09
C CYS A 61 -28.54 20.58 10.07
N ALA A 62 -29.57 20.09 10.78
CA ALA A 62 -30.23 20.82 11.84
C ALA A 62 -29.46 20.72 13.15
N SER A 63 -29.72 21.70 14.03
CA SER A 63 -29.07 21.95 15.33
C SER A 63 -27.58 22.28 15.26
N GLU A 64 -27.06 22.77 16.39
CA GLU A 64 -25.63 23.01 16.57
C GLU A 64 -24.87 21.68 16.67
N ALA A 65 -23.64 21.69 16.14
CA ALA A 65 -22.72 20.57 16.33
C ALA A 65 -22.32 20.46 17.80
N LYS A 66 -22.26 19.23 18.32
CA LYS A 66 -21.69 19.00 19.64
C LYS A 66 -20.19 19.21 19.58
N MET A 67 -19.66 19.72 20.68
CA MET A 67 -18.24 19.90 20.89
C MET A 67 -17.75 18.90 21.93
N PHE A 68 -16.52 18.45 21.77
CA PHE A 68 -15.92 17.38 22.54
C PHE A 68 -14.46 17.70 22.81
N THR A 69 -13.95 17.30 23.97
CA THR A 69 -12.50 17.14 24.16
C THR A 69 -11.95 16.09 23.19
N LEU A 70 -10.64 16.06 22.98
CA LEU A 70 -10.03 15.09 22.05
C LEU A 70 -10.35 13.63 22.44
N ASP A 71 -10.33 13.32 23.73
CA ASP A 71 -10.61 11.97 24.23
C ASP A 71 -12.07 11.57 24.02
N GLU A 72 -13.00 12.51 24.16
CA GLU A 72 -14.41 12.28 23.87
C GLU A 72 -14.70 12.21 22.37
N ALA A 73 -13.97 12.99 21.57
CA ALA A 73 -14.05 12.96 20.12
C ALA A 73 -13.68 11.58 19.58
N GLN A 74 -12.59 10.98 20.06
CA GLN A 74 -12.16 9.64 19.67
C GLN A 74 -13.22 8.57 19.98
N LYS A 75 -13.99 8.75 21.06
CA LYS A 75 -15.08 7.85 21.46
C LYS A 75 -16.33 7.98 20.58
N GLN A 76 -16.41 8.97 19.69
CA GLN A 76 -17.49 9.07 18.70
C GLN A 76 -17.33 8.07 17.54
N ALA A 77 -16.20 7.36 17.46
CA ALA A 77 -16.00 6.25 16.53
C ALA A 77 -16.89 5.04 16.89
N GLY A 78 -17.42 4.35 15.88
CA GLY A 78 -18.30 3.19 16.07
C GLY A 78 -19.09 2.83 14.81
N ASN A 79 -19.64 1.61 14.75
CA ASN A 79 -20.47 1.16 13.62
C ASN A 79 -19.82 1.34 12.23
N GLY A 80 -18.51 1.13 12.15
CA GLY A 80 -17.72 1.30 10.91
C GLY A 80 -17.32 2.75 10.61
N TRP A 81 -17.68 3.70 11.45
CA TRP A 81 -17.23 5.09 11.41
C TRP A 81 -16.06 5.32 12.35
N ARG A 82 -15.18 6.24 11.96
CA ARG A 82 -14.07 6.70 12.80
C ARG A 82 -13.86 8.21 12.66
N VAL A 83 -13.14 8.77 13.61
CA VAL A 83 -12.59 10.13 13.50
C VAL A 83 -11.52 10.13 12.39
N PRO A 84 -11.47 11.15 11.52
CA PRO A 84 -10.49 11.24 10.44
C PRO A 84 -9.08 11.49 10.99
N THR A 85 -8.08 11.00 10.28
CA THR A 85 -6.69 11.44 10.47
C THR A 85 -6.52 12.88 10.02
N ILE A 86 -5.41 13.52 10.41
CA ILE A 86 -5.16 14.92 10.04
C ILE A 86 -5.07 15.10 8.52
N ARG A 87 -4.55 14.11 7.79
CA ARG A 87 -4.45 14.14 6.33
C ARG A 87 -5.81 14.09 5.65
N GLU A 88 -6.69 13.24 6.16
CA GLU A 88 -8.04 13.10 5.62
C GLU A 88 -8.89 14.31 5.95
N LEU A 89 -8.76 14.87 7.16
CA LEU A 89 -9.48 16.09 7.50
C LEU A 89 -8.96 17.29 6.69
N ALA A 90 -7.63 17.39 6.50
CA ALA A 90 -7.01 18.43 5.70
C ALA A 90 -7.36 18.32 4.21
N SER A 91 -7.70 17.13 3.69
CA SER A 91 -8.15 16.99 2.30
C SER A 91 -9.52 17.62 2.03
N LEU A 92 -10.27 17.97 3.08
CA LEU A 92 -11.53 18.71 2.96
C LEU A 92 -11.33 20.23 2.81
N ILE A 93 -10.11 20.74 3.07
CA ILE A 93 -9.82 22.17 2.94
C ILE A 93 -10.04 22.59 1.49
N TYR A 94 -10.86 23.62 1.31
CA TYR A 94 -11.17 24.23 0.02
C TYR A 94 -10.94 25.73 0.11
N CYS A 95 -9.93 26.22 -0.59
CA CYS A 95 -9.61 27.64 -0.69
C CYS A 95 -10.25 28.20 -1.96
N SER A 96 -11.13 29.20 -1.84
CA SER A 96 -11.84 29.73 -3.01
C SER A 96 -10.94 30.43 -4.02
N SER A 97 -9.78 30.94 -3.62
CA SER A 97 -8.73 31.44 -4.52
C SER A 97 -7.94 30.32 -5.20
N GLY A 98 -8.07 29.07 -4.74
CA GLY A 98 -7.23 27.95 -5.14
C GLY A 98 -5.81 27.97 -4.56
N GLN A 99 -5.45 29.00 -3.79
CA GLN A 99 -4.10 29.17 -3.25
C GLN A 99 -4.00 28.68 -1.80
N THR A 100 -2.92 27.96 -1.52
CA THR A 100 -2.61 27.42 -0.19
C THR A 100 -1.29 27.94 0.31
N ARG A 101 -1.17 28.12 1.63
CA ARG A 101 0.09 28.43 2.30
C ARG A 101 1.12 27.31 2.13
N GLU A 102 2.36 27.63 2.50
CA GLU A 102 3.47 26.70 2.62
C GLU A 102 3.09 25.39 3.33
N LYS A 103 3.65 24.27 2.86
CA LYS A 103 3.34 22.95 3.41
C LYS A 103 4.14 22.69 4.70
N ASN A 104 3.51 22.05 5.68
CA ASN A 104 4.15 21.57 6.90
C ASN A 104 4.07 20.04 7.00
N ASP A 105 5.08 19.44 7.63
CA ASP A 105 5.10 18.01 7.90
C ASP A 105 4.46 17.72 9.27
N PRO A 106 3.32 17.00 9.31
CA PRO A 106 2.70 16.58 10.58
C PRO A 106 3.50 15.48 11.30
N LYS A 107 4.57 14.95 10.70
CA LYS A 107 5.45 13.90 11.24
C LYS A 107 4.75 12.57 11.51
N ASP A 108 3.76 12.24 10.70
CA ASP A 108 3.02 10.97 10.75
C ASP A 108 3.49 9.95 9.70
N GLY A 109 4.64 10.22 9.04
CA GLY A 109 5.25 9.34 8.04
C GLY A 109 4.79 9.56 6.59
N GLY A 110 3.87 10.49 6.33
CA GLY A 110 3.46 10.88 4.97
C GLY A 110 4.10 12.20 4.48
N PRO A 111 3.74 12.67 3.27
CA PRO A 111 4.26 13.93 2.71
C PRO A 111 3.77 15.18 3.47
N ALA A 112 4.45 16.31 3.34
CA ALA A 112 3.96 17.57 3.92
C ALA A 112 2.57 17.96 3.33
N ILE A 113 1.70 18.49 4.19
CA ILE A 113 0.34 18.96 3.83
C ILE A 113 0.27 20.47 3.87
N ALA A 114 -0.69 21.08 3.16
CA ALA A 114 -0.85 22.54 3.18
C ALA A 114 -1.19 23.02 4.59
N LYS A 115 -0.57 24.12 5.03
CA LYS A 115 -0.82 24.71 6.35
C LYS A 115 -2.12 25.52 6.43
N GLY A 116 -2.78 25.75 5.30
CA GLY A 116 -4.10 26.39 5.19
C GLY A 116 -4.25 27.20 3.92
N CYS A 117 -5.32 27.99 3.82
CA CYS A 117 -5.54 28.88 2.69
C CYS A 117 -4.63 30.10 2.75
N ASP A 118 -4.14 30.53 1.59
CA ASP A 118 -3.43 31.82 1.47
C ASP A 118 -4.40 33.00 1.67
N ASP A 119 -4.00 34.23 1.42
CA ASP A 119 -4.93 35.36 1.47
C ASP A 119 -6.03 35.24 0.37
N ASP A 120 -7.15 35.95 0.56
CA ASP A 120 -8.32 35.95 -0.34
C ASP A 120 -9.09 34.60 -0.42
N TYR A 121 -9.74 34.21 0.67
CA TYR A 121 -10.64 33.05 0.73
C TYR A 121 -12.02 33.41 1.28
N SER A 122 -13.01 32.58 0.94
CA SER A 122 -14.33 32.58 1.58
C SER A 122 -14.36 31.59 2.74
N SER A 123 -14.97 32.02 3.86
CA SER A 123 -15.24 31.16 5.01
C SER A 123 -16.67 30.59 4.92
N PRO A 124 -16.91 29.32 5.30
CA PRO A 124 -15.89 28.33 5.69
C PRO A 124 -15.10 27.81 4.49
N THR A 125 -13.83 27.51 4.71
CA THR A 125 -12.85 26.96 3.75
C THR A 125 -13.04 25.47 3.50
N ILE A 126 -14.27 25.07 3.22
CA ILE A 126 -14.70 23.71 2.89
C ILE A 126 -15.71 23.80 1.74
N ASN A 127 -15.89 22.73 0.96
CA ASN A 127 -16.92 22.72 -0.06
C ASN A 127 -18.33 22.77 0.57
N THR A 128 -18.89 23.97 0.67
CA THR A 128 -20.20 24.24 1.30
C THR A 128 -21.39 23.67 0.54
N LYS A 129 -21.21 23.20 -0.69
CA LYS A 129 -22.24 22.47 -1.44
C LYS A 129 -22.29 20.99 -1.02
N ALA A 130 -21.13 20.42 -0.71
CA ALA A 130 -21.01 19.05 -0.23
C ALA A 130 -21.31 18.94 1.27
N PHE A 131 -20.73 19.85 2.08
CA PHE A 131 -20.88 19.90 3.52
C PHE A 131 -21.75 21.10 3.89
N LEU A 132 -22.96 20.85 4.38
CA LEU A 132 -23.96 21.90 4.68
C LEU A 132 -23.91 22.30 6.15
N ALA A 133 -24.33 23.54 6.46
CA ALA A 133 -24.41 24.10 7.81
C ALA A 133 -23.13 23.85 8.64
N VAL A 134 -21.97 24.02 8.01
CA VAL A 134 -20.66 23.79 8.63
C VAL A 134 -20.28 25.00 9.45
N SER A 135 -19.91 24.77 10.70
CA SER A 135 -19.20 25.79 11.47
C SER A 135 -17.80 25.98 10.89
N ASP A 136 -17.41 27.23 10.72
CA ASP A 136 -16.10 27.68 10.27
C ASP A 136 -15.04 27.65 11.39
N SER A 137 -15.00 26.59 12.19
CA SER A 137 -14.10 26.50 13.35
C SER A 137 -13.28 25.21 13.34
N ASP A 138 -12.55 24.97 14.43
CA ASP A 138 -11.67 23.83 14.65
C ASP A 138 -12.46 22.50 14.69
N PHE A 139 -11.94 21.49 13.98
CA PHE A 139 -12.37 20.09 14.04
C PHE A 139 -11.22 19.18 14.45
N TRP A 140 -11.49 18.24 15.36
CA TRP A 140 -10.50 17.27 15.82
C TRP A 140 -10.14 16.23 14.76
N ALA A 141 -8.85 15.92 14.68
CA ALA A 141 -8.31 14.75 13.98
C ALA A 141 -7.84 13.68 14.98
N SER A 142 -7.82 12.42 14.54
CA SER A 142 -7.38 11.27 15.34
C SER A 142 -5.87 11.03 15.29
N SER A 143 -5.13 11.76 14.45
CA SER A 143 -3.69 11.58 14.33
C SER A 143 -2.98 11.95 15.63
N PRO A 144 -2.01 11.15 16.10
CA PRO A 144 -1.23 11.49 17.28
C PRO A 144 -0.35 12.72 17.01
N TYR A 145 -0.23 13.61 17.99
CA TYR A 145 0.70 14.73 17.94
C TYR A 145 2.05 14.31 18.55
N VAL A 146 3.10 14.27 17.73
CA VAL A 146 4.40 13.66 18.09
C VAL A 146 5.27 14.58 18.97
N GLY A 147 4.91 15.86 19.16
CA GLY A 147 5.68 16.81 19.96
C GLY A 147 5.35 16.80 21.46
N ASP A 148 4.06 16.79 21.80
CA ASP A 148 3.55 16.87 23.17
C ASP A 148 2.12 16.29 23.24
N SER A 149 1.92 15.27 24.07
CA SER A 149 0.64 14.59 24.25
C SER A 149 -0.50 15.46 24.81
N TYR A 150 -0.19 16.67 25.29
CA TYR A 150 -1.17 17.67 25.71
C TYR A 150 -1.94 18.29 24.53
N PHE A 151 -1.42 18.13 23.30
CA PHE A 151 -2.03 18.69 22.11
C PHE A 151 -2.60 17.60 21.18
N GLY A 152 -3.63 17.99 20.44
CA GLY A 152 -4.18 17.22 19.32
C GLY A 152 -4.16 18.02 18.03
N TRP A 153 -4.18 17.34 16.89
CA TRP A 153 -4.30 17.98 15.58
C TRP A 153 -5.73 18.44 15.31
N VAL A 154 -5.86 19.64 14.74
CA VAL A 154 -7.12 20.21 14.26
C VAL A 154 -6.99 20.76 12.85
N VAL A 155 -8.14 20.87 12.19
CA VAL A 155 -8.31 21.76 11.03
C VAL A 155 -9.31 22.84 11.38
N ASP A 156 -8.89 24.10 11.26
CA ASP A 156 -9.74 25.29 11.40
C ASP A 156 -10.35 25.65 10.05
N PHE A 157 -11.65 25.44 9.87
CA PHE A 157 -12.31 25.79 8.61
C PHE A 157 -12.57 27.29 8.44
N LEU A 158 -12.25 28.16 9.42
CA LEU A 158 -12.28 29.61 9.22
C LEU A 158 -11.35 30.02 8.07
N ASN A 159 -10.15 29.44 8.04
CA ASN A 159 -9.04 29.83 7.17
C ASN A 159 -8.25 28.62 6.61
N GLY A 160 -8.74 27.41 6.86
CA GLY A 160 -8.15 26.15 6.42
C GLY A 160 -6.94 25.72 7.25
N ARG A 161 -6.63 26.36 8.39
CA ARG A 161 -5.38 26.09 9.09
C ARG A 161 -5.31 24.67 9.64
N VAL A 162 -4.21 23.99 9.33
CA VAL A 162 -3.79 22.75 9.99
C VAL A 162 -2.92 23.15 11.17
N ASP A 163 -3.39 22.89 12.39
CA ASP A 163 -2.73 23.34 13.61
C ASP A 163 -2.96 22.35 14.76
N ASN A 164 -2.42 22.66 15.93
CA ASN A 164 -2.62 21.89 17.15
C ASN A 164 -3.35 22.72 18.21
N ARG A 165 -4.11 22.04 19.07
CA ARG A 165 -4.87 22.64 20.18
C ARG A 165 -4.71 21.80 21.41
N ASN A 166 -4.84 22.43 22.58
CA ASN A 166 -4.95 21.72 23.84
C ASN A 166 -6.11 20.73 23.77
N ARG A 167 -5.84 19.45 24.06
CA ARG A 167 -6.76 18.33 23.96
C ARG A 167 -8.01 18.47 24.85
N ASP A 168 -7.93 19.27 25.91
CA ASP A 168 -9.01 19.50 26.88
C ASP A 168 -10.00 20.59 26.43
N ILE A 169 -9.80 21.19 25.26
CA ILE A 169 -10.70 22.20 24.71
C ILE A 169 -11.73 21.55 23.79
N ASP A 170 -13.00 21.90 23.99
CA ASP A 170 -14.10 21.35 23.21
C ASP A 170 -14.07 21.83 21.75
N LYS A 171 -13.86 20.90 20.80
CA LYS A 171 -13.93 21.13 19.35
C LYS A 171 -14.93 20.20 18.68
N ARG A 172 -15.26 20.47 17.43
CA ARG A 172 -16.23 19.68 16.65
C ARG A 172 -15.58 18.44 16.05
N VAL A 173 -16.40 17.49 15.63
CA VAL A 173 -15.95 16.22 15.05
C VAL A 173 -16.76 15.90 13.80
N ARG A 174 -16.06 15.42 12.76
CA ARG A 174 -16.65 14.73 11.62
C ARG A 174 -16.25 13.28 11.66
N LEU A 175 -17.09 12.43 11.10
CA LEU A 175 -16.81 11.01 10.98
C LEU A 175 -16.62 10.62 9.52
N VAL A 176 -15.67 9.70 9.32
CA VAL A 176 -15.28 9.17 8.02
C VAL A 176 -15.22 7.66 8.09
N ARG A 177 -15.40 7.03 6.93
CA ARG A 177 -15.14 5.60 6.72
C ARG A 177 -14.60 5.38 5.31
N ALA A 178 -13.95 4.25 5.09
CA ALA A 178 -13.61 3.83 3.73
C ALA A 178 -14.88 3.68 2.89
N SER A 179 -14.84 4.08 1.63
CA SER A 179 -15.92 3.78 0.69
C SER A 179 -16.04 2.28 0.51
N GLN A 180 -17.01 1.67 1.20
CA GLN A 180 -17.48 0.35 0.84
C GLN A 180 -18.24 0.53 -0.47
N LEU A 181 -17.65 0.11 -1.59
CA LEU A 181 -18.39 0.00 -2.84
C LEU A 181 -19.57 -0.94 -2.57
N SER A 182 -20.78 -0.38 -2.49
CA SER A 182 -21.99 -1.19 -2.61
C SER A 182 -21.93 -1.85 -3.98
N GLY A 183 -22.31 -3.14 -4.05
CA GLY A 183 -21.97 -4.03 -5.17
C GLY A 183 -22.36 -3.57 -6.58
N SER A 184 -23.18 -2.51 -6.74
CA SER A 184 -23.52 -1.93 -8.03
C SER A 184 -22.49 -0.91 -8.56
N GLU A 185 -21.82 -0.11 -7.71
CA GLU A 185 -20.81 0.86 -8.16
C GLU A 185 -19.44 0.22 -8.43
N ALA A 186 -19.13 -0.91 -7.76
CA ALA A 186 -17.94 -1.71 -8.07
C ALA A 186 -17.97 -2.30 -9.49
N ALA A 187 -19.16 -2.64 -10.00
CA ALA A 187 -19.32 -3.20 -11.34
C ALA A 187 -19.12 -2.15 -12.46
N SER A 188 -19.42 -0.88 -12.18
CA SER A 188 -19.30 0.20 -13.17
C SER A 188 -17.93 0.89 -13.18
N ALA A 189 -17.17 0.81 -12.08
CA ALA A 189 -15.84 1.43 -11.98
C ALA A 189 -14.70 0.58 -12.57
N PHE A 190 -14.95 -0.69 -12.90
CA PHE A 190 -13.94 -1.61 -13.42
C PHE A 190 -14.09 -1.85 -14.93
N SER A 191 -13.69 -0.86 -15.73
CA SER A 191 -13.29 -1.14 -17.13
C SER A 191 -11.88 -1.74 -17.12
N ILE A 192 -11.77 -3.03 -16.77
CA ILE A 192 -10.47 -3.72 -16.87
C ILE A 192 -10.17 -3.94 -18.35
N LYS A 193 -9.22 -3.19 -18.91
CA LYS A 193 -8.53 -3.62 -20.13
C LYS A 193 -7.52 -4.70 -19.73
N ILE A 194 -7.93 -5.97 -19.82
CA ILE A 194 -7.03 -7.12 -19.72
C ILE A 194 -6.53 -7.42 -21.15
N PRO A 195 -5.21 -7.40 -21.41
CA PRO A 195 -4.67 -7.86 -22.69
C PRO A 195 -4.87 -9.38 -22.81
N ASP A 196 -5.63 -9.78 -23.81
CA ASP A 196 -5.56 -11.05 -24.52
C ASP A 196 -5.52 -12.35 -23.68
N ALA A 197 -6.55 -12.57 -22.85
CA ALA A 197 -6.78 -13.85 -22.18
C ALA A 197 -7.99 -14.57 -22.79
N ARG A 198 -7.85 -15.89 -23.03
CA ARG A 198 -8.94 -16.77 -23.50
C ARG A 198 -10.20 -16.59 -22.62
N GLU A 199 -11.39 -16.51 -23.23
CA GLU A 199 -12.66 -16.15 -22.57
C GLU A 199 -12.94 -16.92 -21.26
N GLY A 200 -12.52 -18.18 -21.15
CA GLY A 200 -12.66 -18.98 -19.93
C GLY A 200 -11.88 -18.45 -18.72
N VAL A 201 -10.70 -17.87 -18.93
CA VAL A 201 -9.86 -17.28 -17.86
C VAL A 201 -10.48 -15.98 -17.34
N ILE A 202 -11.13 -15.21 -18.22
CA ILE A 202 -11.82 -13.97 -17.85
C ILE A 202 -13.03 -14.26 -16.95
N ALA A 203 -13.82 -15.28 -17.28
CA ALA A 203 -14.97 -15.67 -16.47
C ALA A 203 -14.55 -16.17 -15.07
N GLU A 204 -13.46 -16.91 -14.99
CA GLU A 204 -12.90 -17.43 -13.74
C GLU A 204 -12.42 -16.28 -12.83
N MET A 205 -11.60 -15.37 -13.35
CA MET A 205 -11.13 -14.20 -12.60
C MET A 205 -12.27 -13.30 -12.15
N LYS A 206 -13.28 -13.08 -13.00
CA LYS A 206 -14.45 -12.26 -12.63
C LYS A 206 -15.22 -12.88 -11.47
N ASN A 207 -15.47 -14.19 -11.49
CA ASN A 207 -16.15 -14.89 -10.40
C ASN A 207 -15.35 -14.88 -9.11
N LEU A 208 -14.02 -14.98 -9.21
CA LEU A 208 -13.12 -14.93 -8.07
C LEU A 208 -13.12 -13.54 -7.42
N LEU A 209 -12.97 -12.49 -8.22
CA LEU A 209 -12.95 -11.10 -7.75
C LEU A 209 -14.34 -10.62 -7.28
N ALA A 210 -15.43 -11.16 -7.83
CA ALA A 210 -16.79 -10.82 -7.40
C ALA A 210 -17.08 -11.16 -5.92
N ARG A 211 -16.30 -12.06 -5.30
CA ARG A 211 -16.42 -12.39 -3.86
C ARG A 211 -15.90 -11.29 -2.94
N GLY A 212 -15.12 -10.36 -3.46
CA GLY A 212 -14.55 -9.24 -2.73
C GLY A 212 -13.34 -9.59 -1.84
N PRO A 213 -12.63 -8.56 -1.34
CA PRO A 213 -11.33 -8.73 -0.69
C PRO A 213 -11.39 -9.46 0.65
N GLN A 214 -12.45 -9.26 1.44
CA GLN A 214 -12.65 -9.96 2.71
C GLN A 214 -12.80 -11.47 2.54
N ALA A 215 -13.61 -11.90 1.57
CA ALA A 215 -13.84 -13.32 1.32
C ALA A 215 -12.56 -13.99 0.80
N LEU A 216 -11.85 -13.33 -0.12
CA LEU A 216 -10.55 -13.78 -0.61
C LEU A 216 -9.52 -13.90 0.53
N TYR A 217 -9.50 -12.94 1.46
CA TYR A 217 -8.59 -12.96 2.61
C TYR A 217 -8.89 -14.12 3.56
N MET A 218 -10.18 -14.39 3.83
CA MET A 218 -10.61 -15.52 4.65
C MET A 218 -10.27 -16.87 4.01
N LEU A 219 -10.44 -16.99 2.69
CA LEU A 219 -10.04 -18.16 1.91
C LEU A 219 -8.52 -18.37 1.92
N ALA A 220 -7.74 -17.30 1.79
CA ALA A 220 -6.28 -17.36 1.91
C ALA A 220 -5.84 -17.90 3.28
N GLY A 221 -6.51 -17.46 4.36
CA GLY A 221 -6.28 -18.00 5.69
C GLY A 221 -6.66 -19.48 5.85
N GLN A 222 -7.66 -19.97 5.11
CA GLN A 222 -7.98 -21.41 5.07
C GLN A 222 -6.88 -22.20 4.35
N ALA A 223 -6.38 -21.70 3.22
CA ALA A 223 -5.28 -22.30 2.48
C ALA A 223 -4.00 -22.40 3.32
N GLN A 224 -3.66 -21.36 4.10
CA GLN A 224 -2.51 -21.39 5.01
C GLN A 224 -2.63 -22.49 6.09
N ARG A 225 -3.86 -22.80 6.53
CA ARG A 225 -4.14 -23.85 7.52
C ARG A 225 -4.24 -25.25 6.88
N GLY A 226 -3.82 -25.42 5.63
CA GLY A 226 -3.88 -26.69 4.92
C GLY A 226 -5.29 -27.17 4.58
N LYS A 227 -6.28 -26.28 4.60
CA LYS A 227 -7.64 -26.59 4.13
C LYS A 227 -7.74 -26.27 2.63
N ASN A 228 -8.49 -27.07 1.88
CA ASN A 228 -8.72 -26.84 0.46
C ASN A 228 -9.45 -25.49 0.26
N ALA A 229 -8.72 -24.49 -0.23
CA ALA A 229 -9.31 -23.26 -0.73
C ALA A 229 -9.74 -23.47 -2.18
N GLU A 230 -10.87 -24.17 -2.34
CA GLU A 230 -11.44 -24.50 -3.64
C GLU A 230 -12.54 -23.51 -4.04
N ILE A 231 -12.45 -23.03 -5.28
CA ILE A 231 -13.46 -22.18 -5.89
C ILE A 231 -13.72 -22.74 -7.28
N ASN A 232 -14.97 -23.15 -7.53
CA ASN A 232 -15.41 -23.76 -8.79
C ASN A 232 -14.51 -24.93 -9.25
N GLY A 233 -14.10 -25.78 -8.30
CA GLY A 233 -13.27 -26.97 -8.56
C GLY A 233 -11.78 -26.70 -8.76
N LYS A 234 -11.32 -25.46 -8.55
CA LYS A 234 -9.90 -25.09 -8.67
C LYS A 234 -9.35 -24.66 -7.32
N THR A 235 -8.16 -25.16 -7.00
CA THR A 235 -7.48 -24.85 -5.73
C THR A 235 -6.54 -23.67 -5.92
N TYR A 236 -6.59 -22.71 -4.99
CA TYR A 236 -5.70 -21.54 -4.98
C TYR A 236 -4.76 -21.57 -3.77
N SER A 237 -3.51 -21.19 -3.98
CA SER A 237 -2.57 -20.99 -2.87
C SER A 237 -2.92 -19.72 -2.09
N ALA A 238 -2.55 -19.70 -0.81
CA ALA A 238 -2.73 -18.51 0.03
C ALA A 238 -2.01 -17.28 -0.56
N ALA A 239 -0.78 -17.46 -1.03
CA ALA A 239 0.00 -16.41 -1.69
C ALA A 239 -0.77 -15.83 -2.90
N LYS A 240 -1.34 -16.70 -3.74
CA LYS A 240 -2.06 -16.23 -4.92
C LYS A 240 -3.31 -15.41 -4.56
N LEU A 241 -4.03 -15.84 -3.53
CA LEU A 241 -5.20 -15.10 -3.05
C LEU A 241 -4.82 -13.74 -2.45
N TYR A 242 -3.71 -13.66 -1.70
CA TYR A 242 -3.19 -12.38 -1.19
C TYR A 242 -2.72 -11.45 -2.30
N GLU A 243 -2.00 -11.97 -3.31
CA GLU A 243 -1.60 -11.19 -4.49
C GLU A 243 -2.81 -10.59 -5.20
N LEU A 244 -3.87 -11.39 -5.40
CA LEU A 244 -5.09 -10.90 -6.04
C LEU A 244 -5.77 -9.81 -5.21
N ILE A 245 -5.71 -9.88 -3.88
CA ILE A 245 -6.22 -8.82 -3.01
C ILE A 245 -5.41 -7.53 -3.18
N ILE A 246 -4.09 -7.61 -3.19
CA ILE A 246 -3.22 -6.43 -3.38
C ILE A 246 -3.40 -5.84 -4.78
N GLN A 247 -3.46 -6.69 -5.80
CA GLN A 247 -3.50 -6.28 -7.20
C GLN A 247 -4.86 -5.68 -7.59
N TYR A 248 -5.97 -6.29 -7.16
CA TYR A 248 -7.31 -5.90 -7.59
C TYR A 248 -8.12 -5.16 -6.52
N PHE A 249 -7.69 -5.17 -5.26
CA PHE A 249 -8.31 -4.43 -4.16
C PHE A 249 -7.30 -3.61 -3.33
N PRO A 250 -6.37 -2.84 -3.94
CA PRO A 250 -5.26 -2.19 -3.23
C PRO A 250 -5.68 -1.22 -2.12
N GLN A 251 -6.91 -0.71 -2.18
CA GLN A 251 -7.47 0.25 -1.22
C GLN A 251 -8.29 -0.41 -0.10
N SER A 252 -8.35 -1.75 -0.07
CA SER A 252 -9.01 -2.50 0.98
C SER A 252 -8.11 -2.62 2.21
N GLU A 253 -8.67 -2.59 3.42
CA GLU A 253 -7.92 -2.95 4.65
C GLU A 253 -7.28 -4.35 4.53
N PHE A 254 -7.86 -5.23 3.72
CA PHE A 254 -7.35 -6.56 3.46
C PHE A 254 -6.14 -6.57 2.53
N ALA A 255 -5.86 -5.50 1.76
CA ALA A 255 -4.64 -5.40 0.95
C ALA A 255 -3.41 -5.14 1.82
N VAL A 256 -3.53 -4.27 2.82
CA VAL A 256 -2.46 -4.06 3.83
C VAL A 256 -2.23 -5.36 4.60
N LYS A 257 -3.31 -5.96 5.11
CA LYS A 257 -3.24 -7.27 5.78
C LYS A 257 -2.68 -8.36 4.87
N ALA A 258 -3.00 -8.37 3.59
CA ALA A 258 -2.48 -9.34 2.61
C ALA A 258 -1.00 -9.14 2.33
N SER A 259 -0.52 -7.89 2.28
CA SER A 259 0.90 -7.56 2.12
C SER A 259 1.73 -8.04 3.32
N ASP A 260 1.21 -7.83 4.53
CA ASP A 260 1.86 -8.34 5.75
C ASP A 260 1.93 -9.87 5.75
N GLN A 261 0.84 -10.53 5.36
CA GLN A 261 0.80 -12.00 5.25
C GLN A 261 1.71 -12.53 4.15
N LEU A 262 1.81 -11.87 3.00
CA LEU A 262 2.74 -12.26 1.93
C LEU A 262 4.19 -12.13 2.36
N THR A 263 4.53 -11.09 3.12
CA THR A 263 5.86 -10.92 3.69
C THR A 263 6.18 -12.06 4.66
N ALA A 264 5.20 -12.52 5.45
CA ALA A 264 5.36 -13.67 6.33
C ALA A 264 5.50 -15.00 5.57
N VAL A 265 4.74 -15.18 4.48
CA VAL A 265 4.84 -16.36 3.60
C VAL A 265 6.21 -16.40 2.91
N ASP A 266 6.68 -15.29 2.34
CA ASP A 266 8.00 -15.19 1.70
C ASP A 266 9.14 -15.45 2.70
N ARG A 267 9.04 -14.96 3.94
CA ARG A 267 9.99 -15.31 5.02
C ARG A 267 10.00 -16.81 5.30
N THR A 268 8.83 -17.44 5.34
CA THR A 268 8.70 -18.89 5.60
C THR A 268 9.31 -19.69 4.44
N GLU A 269 9.06 -19.30 3.20
CA GLU A 269 9.65 -19.92 2.01
C GLU A 269 11.16 -19.76 1.96
N ARG A 270 11.69 -18.54 2.22
CA ARG A 270 13.14 -18.29 2.30
C ARG A 270 13.80 -19.09 3.40
N GLN A 271 13.16 -19.21 4.57
CA GLN A 271 13.69 -20.00 5.67
C GLN A 271 13.69 -21.50 5.34
N THR A 272 12.65 -21.98 4.66
CA THR A 272 12.56 -23.37 4.18
C THR A 272 13.63 -23.66 3.12
N ASN A 273 13.83 -22.74 2.17
CA ASN A 273 14.86 -22.84 1.15
C ASN A 273 16.26 -22.78 1.76
N ALA A 274 16.51 -21.86 2.70
CA ALA A 274 17.79 -21.77 3.41
C ALA A 274 18.12 -23.05 4.19
N VAL A 275 17.13 -23.68 4.83
CA VAL A 275 17.31 -24.98 5.49
C VAL A 275 17.64 -26.07 4.48
N ARG A 276 16.96 -26.10 3.33
CA ARG A 276 17.24 -27.08 2.26
C ARG A 276 18.64 -26.88 1.65
N ASP A 277 19.03 -25.64 1.42
CA ASP A 277 20.32 -25.28 0.83
C ASP A 277 21.45 -25.53 1.83
N ALA A 278 21.24 -25.27 3.12
CA ALA A 278 22.15 -25.67 4.18
C ALA A 278 22.31 -27.19 4.27
N ALA A 279 21.22 -27.95 4.12
CA ALA A 279 21.27 -29.41 4.08
C ALA A 279 22.00 -29.93 2.82
N ALA A 280 21.89 -29.26 1.68
CA ALA A 280 22.64 -29.57 0.48
C ALA A 280 24.15 -29.27 0.67
N ALA A 281 24.49 -28.09 1.18
CA ALA A 281 25.87 -27.70 1.46
C ALA A 281 26.58 -28.64 2.46
N GLN A 282 25.86 -29.12 3.47
CA GLN A 282 26.39 -30.13 4.39
C GLN A 282 26.71 -31.46 3.70
N ARG A 283 25.89 -31.88 2.72
CA ARG A 283 26.14 -33.11 1.95
C ARG A 283 27.36 -32.96 1.06
N ASP A 284 27.53 -31.80 0.42
CA ASP A 284 28.67 -31.50 -0.44
C ASP A 284 29.97 -31.42 0.36
N ALA A 285 29.95 -30.76 1.52
CA ALA A 285 31.10 -30.73 2.44
C ALA A 285 31.49 -32.13 2.91
N ALA A 286 30.50 -32.98 3.24
CA ALA A 286 30.77 -34.37 3.60
C ALA A 286 31.32 -35.20 2.43
N ALA A 287 30.95 -34.89 1.18
CA ALA A 287 31.52 -35.54 0.00
C ALA A 287 32.97 -35.10 -0.23
N ALA A 288 33.25 -33.80 -0.16
CA ALA A 288 34.60 -33.25 -0.31
C ALA A 288 35.57 -33.79 0.76
N GLN A 289 35.11 -33.95 2.01
CA GLN A 289 35.93 -34.56 3.07
C GLN A 289 36.27 -36.01 2.74
N ARG A 290 35.31 -36.81 2.25
CA ARG A 290 35.56 -38.20 1.85
C ARG A 290 36.58 -38.30 0.70
N ASP A 291 36.57 -37.37 -0.23
CA ASP A 291 37.54 -37.35 -1.33
C ASP A 291 38.93 -36.91 -0.86
N ALA A 292 39.02 -35.95 0.06
CA ALA A 292 40.26 -35.55 0.71
C ALA A 292 40.89 -36.71 1.50
N ASP A 293 40.09 -37.43 2.30
CA ASP A 293 40.53 -38.60 3.07
C ASP A 293 41.02 -39.72 2.14
N ARG A 294 40.32 -39.96 1.03
CA ARG A 294 40.73 -40.93 0.00
C ARG A 294 42.05 -40.53 -0.64
N ASN A 295 42.22 -39.26 -0.99
CA ASN A 295 43.45 -38.77 -1.61
C ASN A 295 44.65 -38.84 -0.64
N ALA A 296 44.42 -38.51 0.64
CA ALA A 296 45.42 -38.66 1.69
C ALA A 296 45.82 -40.13 1.90
N SER A 297 44.84 -41.04 1.89
CA SER A 297 45.08 -42.49 1.96
C SER A 297 45.89 -43.00 0.76
N ASN A 298 45.52 -42.61 -0.46
CA ASN A 298 46.26 -42.95 -1.68
C ASN A 298 47.69 -42.42 -1.65
N ARG A 299 47.89 -41.18 -1.19
CA ARG A 299 49.23 -40.59 -1.05
C ARG A 299 50.08 -41.34 -0.02
N SER A 300 49.48 -41.75 1.10
CA SER A 300 50.14 -42.58 2.11
C SER A 300 50.57 -43.95 1.57
N LEU A 301 49.68 -44.61 0.81
CA LEU A 301 49.98 -45.85 0.10
C LEU A 301 51.13 -45.66 -0.89
N CYS A 302 51.10 -44.59 -1.68
CA CYS A 302 52.17 -44.24 -2.62
C CYS A 302 53.52 -44.08 -1.91
N PHE A 303 53.56 -43.31 -0.81
CA PHE A 303 54.78 -43.15 0.00
C PHE A 303 55.28 -44.47 0.61
N SER A 304 54.38 -45.41 0.93
CA SER A 304 54.77 -46.72 1.43
C SER A 304 55.41 -47.61 0.34
N GLU A 305 54.88 -47.55 -0.88
CA GLU A 305 55.41 -48.27 -2.05
C GLU A 305 56.75 -47.67 -2.51
N VAL A 306 56.90 -46.34 -2.52
CA VAL A 306 58.19 -45.69 -2.79
C VAL A 306 59.26 -46.13 -1.79
N ARG A 307 58.93 -46.19 -0.49
CA ARG A 307 59.87 -46.67 0.53
C ARG A 307 60.27 -48.14 0.34
N ARG A 308 59.36 -49.01 -0.10
CA ARG A 308 59.69 -50.40 -0.47
C ARG A 308 60.60 -50.46 -1.71
N CYS A 309 60.31 -49.63 -2.72
CA CYS A 309 61.13 -49.51 -3.93
C CYS A 309 62.56 -49.06 -3.60
N GLU A 310 62.70 -48.00 -2.79
CA GLU A 310 64.00 -47.51 -2.32
C GLU A 310 64.77 -48.57 -1.52
N ALA A 311 64.11 -49.32 -0.63
CA ALA A 311 64.74 -50.41 0.12
C ALA A 311 65.30 -51.50 -0.80
N ARG A 312 64.54 -51.90 -1.84
CA ARG A 312 65.01 -52.85 -2.86
C ARG A 312 66.18 -52.32 -3.67
N CYS A 313 66.19 -51.04 -4.03
CA CYS A 313 67.33 -50.41 -4.71
C CYS A 313 68.61 -50.45 -3.84
N ARG A 314 68.48 -50.24 -2.52
CA ARG A 314 69.60 -50.30 -1.56
C ARG A 314 70.18 -51.71 -1.40
N GLU A 315 69.32 -52.73 -1.45
CA GLU A 315 69.76 -54.14 -1.41
C GLU A 315 70.56 -54.57 -2.66
N TRP A 316 70.35 -53.92 -3.80
CA TRP A 316 71.05 -54.22 -5.06
C TRP A 316 72.51 -53.72 -5.11
N GLY A 317 72.88 -52.72 -4.27
CA GLY A 317 74.26 -52.29 -4.00
C GLY A 317 75.17 -52.07 -5.23
N GLY A 318 75.10 -50.89 -5.87
CA GLY A 318 75.96 -50.55 -7.01
C GLY A 318 75.91 -49.08 -7.44
N ILE A 319 76.73 -48.69 -8.43
CA ILE A 319 76.90 -47.30 -8.92
C ILE A 319 75.56 -46.66 -9.41
N SER A 320 74.56 -47.49 -9.74
CA SER A 320 73.23 -47.06 -10.20
C SER A 320 72.18 -46.86 -9.09
N GLU A 321 72.51 -47.09 -7.81
CA GLU A 321 71.57 -47.00 -6.68
C GLU A 321 70.87 -45.63 -6.62
N ASN A 322 71.65 -44.54 -6.75
CA ASN A 322 71.11 -43.17 -6.77
C ASN A 322 70.23 -42.89 -8.00
N SER A 323 70.39 -43.63 -9.09
CA SER A 323 69.50 -43.54 -10.26
C SER A 323 68.19 -44.28 -10.00
N CYS A 324 68.27 -45.48 -9.43
CA CYS A 324 67.12 -46.31 -9.05
C CYS A 324 66.20 -45.60 -8.06
N ILE A 325 66.77 -44.99 -7.00
CA ILE A 325 66.02 -44.23 -5.99
C ILE A 325 65.29 -43.04 -6.62
N ARG A 326 65.93 -42.30 -7.54
CA ARG A 326 65.31 -41.16 -8.23
C ARG A 326 64.14 -41.59 -9.13
N GLU A 327 64.22 -42.77 -9.74
CA GLU A 327 63.12 -43.33 -10.54
C GLU A 327 61.93 -43.72 -9.63
N CYS A 328 62.20 -44.35 -8.48
CA CYS A 328 61.16 -44.68 -7.49
C CYS A 328 60.43 -43.42 -7.00
N GLN A 329 61.16 -42.34 -6.73
CA GLN A 329 60.60 -41.08 -6.22
C GLN A 329 59.68 -40.37 -7.23
N ARG A 330 59.92 -40.53 -8.54
CA ARG A 330 59.08 -39.94 -9.60
C ARG A 330 57.74 -40.66 -9.80
N SER A 331 57.54 -41.83 -9.22
CA SER A 331 56.32 -42.64 -9.46
C SER A 331 55.07 -42.13 -8.70
N CYS A 332 55.20 -41.07 -7.89
CA CYS A 332 54.12 -40.53 -7.04
C CYS A 332 53.83 -39.03 -7.23
N ASP A 333 54.40 -38.39 -8.26
CA ASP A 333 54.12 -36.99 -8.64
C ASP A 333 52.91 -36.89 -9.59
#